data_AF-A0A453MT42-F1
#
_entry.id   AF-A0A453MT42-F1
#
_cell.length_a   1.000
_cell.length_b   1.000
_cell.length_c   1.000
_cell.angle_alpha   90.00
_cell.angle_beta   90.00
_cell.angle_gamma   90.00
#
_symmetry.space_group_name_H-M   'P 1'
#
loop_
_entity.id
_entity.type
_entity.pdbx_description
1 polymer ?
#
loop_
_entity_poly.entity_id
_entity_poly.type
_entity_poly.pdbx_seq_one_letter_code
_entity_poly.pdbx_strand_id
1 'polypeptide(L)'
;VIKTVLFTMSVLPDVSQPFLILTTPGSLSLWEVQFNKLAPFINVVVYDGGKDELKLIRDLEFYESGSHCMLQVLLSHPDAILEDIEPIAHIGWEAVIVDYYQKSALQYLEQLKQFPTDFRMLLVSSPIKDNLPEYVKLQAFLNSGEQENGSYVDTAETLMMLKGNFKSHIAYERQADSSKILEHWVPAYVSQLQLQTYCSILLSNSSVLQSQMKSDKALYDIIMSLSKCCDDPYLVDESLRPPVNNHDQTDPTVTRVQACGKLLLLQKMLEAIRNKRLRVIILFQSGAPAGSSMGDTLETVVRHKFGPESYERVGFCGSFSKKAVALNKFNDKTKGRFVFLIETNACLPSIELSSVDAIIIYNSDWNPLTDQKALQRIKIESHLSYPSIFRLYTPLTMEEKWLVLAKQGMLIDKKDITHSVSHSFISWGASCLFTRLDELKHDNCASKNSERDNFMDKVVSEFLKKLATNVVGSTKLNCTCISEANMSGKFYSRNITLVGEKEEMCALDGDPSKFWLNLLDGKSPSWSYISEPPQSSHNILQNMEEPPKVPAEEEPNETRRKRRKVGEITGPSSKSSHDNNHHDVLPENSTSSPAIQPLDDAQQTLGVEKRMSTPKNLHVQLKKELSKLITALQLPV
;
A
#
# COMPACT_ATOMS: atom_id res chain seq x y z
N VAL A 1 3.67 -19.97 -1.16
CA VAL A 1 3.25 -20.36 -2.53
C VAL A 1 4.42 -20.85 -3.37
N ILE A 2 5.14 -20.04 -4.17
CA ILE A 2 6.18 -20.55 -5.13
C ILE A 2 7.19 -21.52 -4.49
N LYS A 3 7.79 -21.15 -3.36
CA LYS A 3 8.76 -22.02 -2.65
C LYS A 3 8.14 -23.33 -2.18
N THR A 4 6.88 -23.29 -1.76
CA THR A 4 6.13 -24.47 -1.33
C THR A 4 5.83 -25.38 -2.52
N VAL A 5 5.45 -24.82 -3.67
CA VAL A 5 5.25 -25.58 -4.92
C VAL A 5 6.55 -26.29 -5.33
N LEU A 6 7.69 -25.59 -5.29
CA LEU A 6 9.00 -26.19 -5.58
C LEU A 6 9.38 -27.28 -4.57
N PHE A 7 9.07 -27.09 -3.28
CA PHE A 7 9.25 -28.11 -2.25
C PHE A 7 8.42 -29.37 -2.58
N THR A 8 7.13 -29.21 -2.84
CA THR A 8 6.24 -30.32 -3.22
C THR A 8 6.76 -31.04 -4.47
N MET A 9 7.17 -30.30 -5.52
CA MET A 9 7.79 -30.88 -6.71
C MET A 9 9.05 -31.70 -6.42
N SER A 10 9.87 -31.27 -5.45
CA SER A 10 11.12 -31.97 -5.10
C SER A 10 10.90 -33.25 -4.31
N VAL A 11 9.81 -33.34 -3.54
CA VAL A 11 9.53 -34.47 -2.65
C VAL A 11 8.63 -35.51 -3.33
N LEU A 12 7.70 -35.08 -4.19
CA LEU A 12 6.75 -35.94 -4.89
C LEU A 12 7.35 -37.20 -5.56
N PRO A 13 8.56 -37.18 -6.17
CA PRO A 13 9.15 -38.38 -6.76
C PRO A 13 9.47 -39.49 -5.74
N ASP A 14 9.70 -39.14 -4.48
CA ASP A 14 10.18 -40.04 -3.43
C ASP A 14 9.05 -40.52 -2.49
N VAL A 15 7.81 -40.04 -2.69
CA VAL A 15 6.67 -40.28 -1.79
C VAL A 15 5.45 -40.80 -2.55
N SER A 16 4.67 -41.64 -1.88
CA SER A 16 3.45 -42.24 -2.46
C SER A 16 2.16 -41.66 -1.87
N GLN A 17 2.26 -40.76 -0.89
CA GLN A 17 1.13 -40.14 -0.21
C GLN A 17 0.89 -38.71 -0.74
N PRO A 18 -0.39 -38.25 -0.77
CA PRO A 18 -0.72 -36.90 -1.22
C PRO A 18 -0.34 -35.83 -0.18
N PHE A 19 -0.26 -34.59 -0.66
CA PHE A 19 -0.09 -33.38 0.15
C PHE A 19 -1.44 -32.71 0.42
N LEU A 20 -1.70 -32.32 1.66
CA LEU A 20 -2.83 -31.47 2.02
C LEU A 20 -2.34 -30.03 2.18
N ILE A 21 -2.87 -29.12 1.37
CA ILE A 21 -2.56 -27.68 1.49
C ILE A 21 -3.84 -26.92 1.80
N LEU A 22 -3.86 -26.33 3.00
CA LEU A 22 -4.98 -25.52 3.49
C LEU A 22 -4.68 -24.05 3.32
N THR A 23 -5.50 -23.34 2.56
CA THR A 23 -5.37 -21.89 2.32
C THR A 23 -6.72 -21.18 2.49
N THR A 24 -6.79 -19.87 2.26
CA THR A 24 -8.06 -19.14 2.28
C THR A 24 -8.86 -19.32 1.00
N PRO A 25 -10.21 -19.23 1.04
CA PRO A 25 -11.03 -19.32 -0.17
C PRO A 25 -10.57 -18.37 -1.29
N GLY A 26 -10.20 -17.13 -0.93
CA GLY A 26 -9.69 -16.14 -1.89
C GLY A 26 -8.31 -16.43 -2.47
N SER A 27 -7.54 -17.35 -1.87
CA SER A 27 -6.19 -17.72 -2.31
C SER A 27 -6.14 -19.04 -3.08
N LEU A 28 -7.21 -19.84 -3.08
CA LEU A 28 -7.26 -21.14 -3.80
C LEU A 28 -6.91 -20.98 -5.28
N SER A 29 -7.53 -20.02 -5.96
CA SER A 29 -7.26 -19.71 -7.37
C SER A 29 -5.80 -19.28 -7.62
N LEU A 30 -5.17 -18.57 -6.67
CA LEU A 30 -3.77 -18.19 -6.79
C LEU A 30 -2.86 -19.42 -6.70
N TRP A 31 -3.12 -20.33 -5.78
CA TRP A 31 -2.36 -21.57 -5.63
C TRP A 31 -2.47 -22.44 -6.88
N GLU A 32 -3.69 -22.61 -7.40
CA GLU A 32 -3.96 -23.37 -8.63
C GLU A 32 -3.19 -22.79 -9.83
N VAL A 33 -3.25 -21.48 -10.05
CA VAL A 33 -2.50 -20.81 -11.13
C VAL A 33 -0.99 -21.02 -10.98
N GLN A 34 -0.46 -20.98 -9.75
CA GLN A 34 0.99 -21.20 -9.53
C GLN A 34 1.39 -22.66 -9.77
N PHE A 35 0.58 -23.63 -9.35
CA PHE A 35 0.82 -25.05 -9.66
C PHE A 35 0.77 -25.31 -11.16
N ASN A 36 -0.26 -24.82 -11.86
CA ASN A 36 -0.36 -24.96 -13.32
C ASN A 36 0.81 -24.31 -14.07
N LYS A 37 1.34 -23.20 -13.55
CA LYS A 37 2.49 -22.50 -14.15
C LYS A 37 3.83 -23.21 -13.91
N LEU A 38 4.07 -23.70 -12.69
CA LEU A 38 5.38 -24.21 -12.26
C LEU A 38 5.50 -25.73 -12.35
N ALA A 39 4.38 -26.43 -12.18
CA ALA A 39 4.31 -27.88 -12.05
C ALA A 39 3.03 -28.45 -12.70
N PRO A 40 2.84 -28.25 -14.02
CA PRO A 40 1.61 -28.68 -14.72
C PRO A 40 1.41 -30.20 -14.74
N PHE A 41 2.44 -30.97 -14.39
CA PHE A 41 2.41 -32.43 -14.31
C PHE A 41 1.94 -32.95 -12.94
N ILE A 42 1.77 -32.08 -11.94
CA ILE A 42 1.24 -32.47 -10.64
C ILE A 42 -0.29 -32.50 -10.71
N ASN A 43 -0.91 -33.61 -10.30
CA ASN A 43 -2.37 -33.67 -10.19
C ASN A 43 -2.83 -32.90 -8.94
N VAL A 44 -3.30 -31.67 -9.16
CA VAL A 44 -3.80 -30.77 -8.11
C VAL A 44 -5.31 -30.70 -8.17
N VAL A 45 -5.97 -31.08 -7.08
CA VAL A 45 -7.43 -31.07 -6.96
C VAL A 45 -7.85 -30.00 -5.96
N VAL A 46 -8.77 -29.12 -6.37
CA VAL A 46 -9.37 -28.12 -5.48
C VAL A 46 -10.63 -28.72 -4.83
N TYR A 47 -10.60 -28.86 -3.52
CA TYR A 47 -11.70 -29.35 -2.70
C TYR A 47 -12.48 -28.16 -2.13
N ASP A 48 -13.42 -27.66 -2.92
CA ASP A 48 -14.32 -26.55 -2.59
C ASP A 48 -15.63 -26.73 -3.38
N GLY A 49 -16.78 -26.43 -2.77
CA GLY A 49 -18.10 -26.62 -3.39
C GLY A 49 -19.19 -27.09 -2.44
N GLY A 50 -20.39 -27.32 -3.01
CA GLY A 50 -21.52 -27.90 -2.27
C GLY A 50 -21.36 -29.40 -2.06
N LYS A 51 -22.30 -30.00 -1.31
CA LYS A 51 -22.23 -31.42 -0.92
C LYS A 51 -22.18 -32.38 -2.11
N ASP A 52 -22.84 -32.03 -3.21
CA ASP A 52 -22.90 -32.86 -4.41
C ASP A 52 -21.58 -32.79 -5.20
N GLU A 53 -20.97 -31.60 -5.31
CA GLU A 53 -19.65 -31.42 -5.93
C GLU A 53 -18.55 -32.12 -5.12
N LEU A 54 -18.58 -31.96 -3.79
CA LEU A 54 -17.62 -32.66 -2.91
C LEU A 54 -17.77 -34.17 -3.02
N LYS A 55 -19.01 -34.69 -3.12
CA LYS A 55 -19.26 -36.10 -3.35
C LYS A 55 -18.67 -36.58 -4.68
N LEU A 56 -18.85 -35.81 -5.76
CA LEU A 56 -18.27 -36.14 -7.05
C LEU A 56 -16.73 -36.19 -6.98
N ILE A 57 -16.10 -35.24 -6.29
CA ILE A 57 -14.64 -35.24 -6.10
C ILE A 57 -14.20 -36.51 -5.35
N ARG A 58 -14.90 -36.90 -4.28
CA ARG A 58 -14.60 -38.13 -3.54
C ARG A 58 -14.72 -39.37 -4.42
N ASP A 59 -15.83 -39.50 -5.14
CA ASP A 59 -16.11 -40.66 -5.99
C ASP A 59 -15.07 -40.82 -7.13
N LEU A 60 -14.46 -39.72 -7.58
CA LEU A 60 -13.44 -39.72 -8.65
C LEU A 60 -12.01 -39.86 -8.13
N GLU A 61 -11.69 -39.25 -6.98
CA GLU A 61 -10.30 -39.06 -6.52
C GLU A 61 -9.92 -39.96 -5.33
N PHE A 62 -10.90 -40.34 -4.49
CA PHE A 62 -10.67 -41.11 -3.26
C PHE A 62 -11.15 -42.56 -3.46
N TYR A 63 -10.24 -43.49 -3.75
CA TYR A 63 -10.61 -44.90 -3.97
C TYR A 63 -10.96 -45.62 -2.67
N GLU A 64 -11.95 -46.53 -2.73
CA GLU A 64 -12.53 -47.29 -1.61
C GLU A 64 -11.55 -48.12 -0.76
N SER A 65 -10.28 -48.25 -1.18
CA SER A 65 -9.25 -48.99 -0.43
C SER A 65 -8.46 -48.13 0.56
N GLY A 66 -8.70 -46.81 0.63
CA GLY A 66 -8.10 -45.90 1.62
C GLY A 66 -6.58 -45.69 1.55
N SER A 67 -5.87 -46.41 0.67
CA SER A 67 -4.40 -46.39 0.60
C SER A 67 -3.84 -45.72 -0.66
N HIS A 68 -4.66 -45.42 -1.66
CA HIS A 68 -4.22 -44.84 -2.93
C HIS A 68 -5.19 -43.75 -3.40
N CYS A 69 -4.72 -42.50 -3.46
CA CYS A 69 -5.42 -41.38 -4.09
C CYS A 69 -4.81 -41.13 -5.49
N MET A 70 -5.63 -40.76 -6.48
CA MET A 70 -5.14 -40.30 -7.79
C MET A 70 -4.50 -38.91 -7.70
N LEU A 71 -5.00 -38.10 -6.78
CA LEU A 71 -4.47 -36.77 -6.52
C LEU A 71 -3.09 -36.83 -5.84
N GLN A 72 -2.26 -35.85 -6.18
CA GLN A 72 -0.97 -35.65 -5.52
C GLN A 72 -1.03 -34.47 -4.55
N VAL A 73 -1.90 -33.50 -4.82
CA VAL A 73 -2.11 -32.32 -3.96
C VAL A 73 -3.61 -32.06 -3.84
N LEU A 74 -4.10 -31.97 -2.61
CA LEU A 74 -5.44 -31.47 -2.30
C LEU A 74 -5.33 -30.03 -1.80
N LEU A 75 -5.92 -29.08 -2.55
CA LEU A 75 -6.06 -27.68 -2.16
C LEU A 75 -7.44 -27.47 -1.55
N SER A 76 -7.53 -26.97 -0.32
CA SER A 76 -8.82 -26.68 0.29
C SER A 76 -8.74 -25.53 1.30
N HIS A 77 -9.88 -25.11 1.83
CA HIS A 77 -9.96 -24.23 2.99
C HIS A 77 -10.40 -25.01 4.24
N PRO A 78 -10.01 -24.58 5.45
CA PRO A 78 -10.28 -25.32 6.68
C PRO A 78 -11.76 -25.65 6.88
N ASP A 79 -12.66 -24.73 6.59
CA ASP A 79 -14.10 -24.96 6.82
C ASP A 79 -14.65 -26.14 6.00
N ALA A 80 -14.26 -26.30 4.72
CA ALA A 80 -14.70 -27.41 3.87
C ALA A 80 -14.15 -28.76 4.37
N ILE A 81 -12.90 -28.78 4.83
CA ILE A 81 -12.27 -29.97 5.39
C ILE A 81 -12.93 -30.38 6.72
N LEU A 82 -13.30 -29.42 7.55
CA LEU A 82 -13.90 -29.68 8.85
C LEU A 82 -15.36 -30.09 8.76
N GLU A 83 -16.09 -29.56 7.78
CA GLU A 83 -17.46 -30.02 7.46
C GLU A 83 -17.48 -31.47 6.96
N ASP A 84 -16.40 -31.93 6.32
CA ASP A 84 -16.29 -33.27 5.73
C ASP A 84 -15.04 -34.03 6.19
N ILE A 85 -14.86 -34.04 7.52
CA ILE A 85 -13.61 -34.46 8.14
C ILE A 85 -13.38 -35.97 8.10
N GLU A 86 -14.45 -36.76 8.11
CA GLU A 86 -14.41 -38.23 8.16
C GLU A 86 -13.66 -38.84 6.97
N PRO A 87 -14.04 -38.62 5.70
CA PRO A 87 -13.35 -39.22 4.56
C PRO A 87 -11.88 -38.77 4.46
N ILE A 88 -11.62 -37.50 4.77
CA ILE A 88 -10.30 -36.87 4.66
C ILE A 88 -9.35 -37.37 5.76
N ALA A 89 -9.88 -37.73 6.93
CA ALA A 89 -9.10 -38.27 8.04
C ALA A 89 -8.56 -39.69 7.79
N HIS A 90 -9.18 -40.45 6.88
CA HIS A 90 -8.73 -41.80 6.54
C HIS A 90 -7.55 -41.80 5.54
N ILE A 91 -7.28 -40.66 4.90
CA ILE A 91 -6.17 -40.52 3.94
C ILE A 91 -4.86 -40.35 4.72
N GLY A 92 -3.85 -41.16 4.39
CA GLY A 92 -2.47 -40.94 4.87
C GLY A 92 -1.83 -39.78 4.13
N TRP A 93 -1.47 -38.71 4.85
CA TRP A 93 -0.92 -37.49 4.26
C TRP A 93 0.59 -37.42 4.42
N GLU A 94 1.31 -37.20 3.31
CA GLU A 94 2.76 -36.98 3.36
C GLU A 94 3.07 -35.72 4.17
N ALA A 95 2.31 -34.66 3.89
CA ALA A 95 2.45 -33.40 4.59
C ALA A 95 1.12 -32.67 4.70
N VAL A 96 0.91 -32.04 5.86
CA VAL A 96 -0.15 -31.05 6.07
C VAL A 96 0.46 -29.66 6.13
N ILE A 97 0.16 -28.85 5.11
CA ILE A 97 0.69 -27.49 4.93
C ILE A 97 -0.44 -26.49 5.16
N VAL A 98 -0.26 -25.55 6.08
CA VAL A 98 -1.26 -24.52 6.39
C VAL A 98 -0.74 -23.14 6.00
N ASP A 99 -1.39 -22.54 5.01
CA ASP A 99 -1.16 -21.20 4.46
C ASP A 99 -2.06 -20.15 5.12
N TYR A 100 -1.98 -20.02 6.44
CA TYR A 100 -2.73 -18.99 7.15
C TYR A 100 -2.22 -18.76 8.58
N TYR A 101 -1.76 -17.56 8.91
CA TYR A 101 -1.62 -17.10 10.30
C TYR A 101 -2.38 -15.79 10.50
N GLN A 102 -3.71 -15.90 10.56
CA GLN A 102 -4.58 -14.89 11.14
C GLN A 102 -5.22 -15.50 12.41
N LYS A 103 -5.56 -14.68 13.42
CA LYS A 103 -5.98 -15.14 14.76
C LYS A 103 -7.11 -16.19 14.77
N SER A 104 -7.94 -16.22 13.72
CA SER A 104 -8.98 -17.23 13.53
C SER A 104 -8.46 -18.62 13.11
N ALA A 105 -7.30 -18.73 12.44
CA ALA A 105 -6.73 -20.02 12.00
C ALA A 105 -6.36 -20.94 13.17
N LEU A 106 -5.94 -20.32 14.28
CA LEU A 106 -5.51 -21.01 15.50
C LEU A 106 -6.63 -21.81 16.18
N GLN A 107 -7.89 -21.60 15.79
CA GLN A 107 -9.00 -22.41 16.31
C GLN A 107 -9.05 -23.79 15.65
N TYR A 108 -8.58 -23.91 14.41
CA TYR A 108 -8.67 -25.14 13.63
C TYR A 108 -7.45 -26.05 13.81
N LEU A 109 -6.29 -25.51 14.20
CA LEU A 109 -5.05 -26.30 14.35
C LEU A 109 -5.22 -27.53 15.23
N GLU A 110 -6.01 -27.45 16.31
CA GLU A 110 -6.30 -28.59 17.18
C GLU A 110 -7.02 -29.71 16.43
N GLN A 111 -8.02 -29.37 15.62
CA GLN A 111 -8.76 -30.34 14.80
C GLN A 111 -7.89 -30.92 13.69
N LEU A 112 -6.99 -30.11 13.10
CA LEU A 112 -6.07 -30.56 12.05
C LEU A 112 -4.98 -31.53 12.57
N LYS A 113 -4.76 -31.63 13.89
CA LYS A 113 -3.81 -32.60 14.47
C LYS A 113 -4.25 -34.05 14.26
N GLN A 114 -5.55 -34.30 14.10
CA GLN A 114 -6.07 -35.66 13.96
C GLN A 114 -5.72 -36.30 12.61
N PHE A 115 -5.29 -35.50 11.61
CA PHE A 115 -4.86 -36.03 10.33
C PHE A 115 -3.53 -36.77 10.46
N PRO A 116 -3.43 -38.02 9.96
CA PRO A 116 -2.20 -38.80 10.03
C PRO A 116 -1.16 -38.23 9.06
N THR A 117 -0.07 -37.69 9.62
CA THR A 117 1.06 -37.15 8.84
C THR A 117 2.34 -37.12 9.67
N ASP A 118 3.47 -37.38 9.02
CA ASP A 118 4.82 -37.30 9.62
C ASP A 118 5.43 -35.90 9.47
N PHE A 119 4.88 -35.04 8.61
CA PHE A 119 5.41 -33.71 8.34
C PHE A 119 4.33 -32.63 8.34
N ARG A 120 4.54 -31.58 9.14
CA ARG A 120 3.63 -30.42 9.24
C ARG A 120 4.38 -29.14 8.94
N MET A 121 3.78 -28.28 8.12
CA MET A 121 4.37 -27.02 7.72
C MET A 121 3.39 -25.87 7.91
N LEU A 122 3.87 -24.76 8.49
CA LEU A 122 3.11 -23.52 8.64
C LEU A 122 3.75 -22.43 7.79
N LEU A 123 2.94 -21.76 6.95
CA LEU A 123 3.38 -20.58 6.19
C LEU A 123 2.94 -19.32 6.93
N VAL A 124 3.92 -18.59 7.47
CA VAL A 124 3.68 -17.40 8.29
C VAL A 124 4.01 -16.15 7.47
N SER A 125 2.99 -15.34 7.17
CA SER A 125 3.14 -14.12 6.36
C SER A 125 3.35 -12.84 7.20
N SER A 126 3.10 -12.90 8.51
CA SER A 126 3.17 -11.76 9.45
C SER A 126 3.97 -12.13 10.71
N PRO A 127 4.66 -11.17 11.35
CA PRO A 127 5.38 -11.46 12.60
C PRO A 127 4.40 -11.97 13.66
N ILE A 128 4.77 -13.08 14.30
CA ILE A 128 4.01 -13.66 15.40
C ILE A 128 3.95 -12.62 16.53
N LYS A 129 2.75 -12.32 17.03
CA LYS A 129 2.61 -11.40 18.16
C LYS A 129 3.08 -12.10 19.43
N ASP A 130 3.60 -11.33 20.38
CA ASP A 130 4.06 -11.83 21.67
C ASP A 130 2.88 -12.23 22.56
N ASN A 131 2.21 -13.33 22.21
CA ASN A 131 1.03 -13.83 22.88
C ASN A 131 1.25 -15.31 23.25
N LEU A 132 1.35 -15.59 24.56
CA LEU A 132 1.66 -16.91 25.10
C LEU A 132 0.75 -18.04 24.54
N PRO A 133 -0.60 -17.95 24.58
CA PRO A 133 -1.50 -18.98 24.04
C PRO A 133 -1.33 -19.22 22.55
N GLU A 134 -0.83 -18.25 21.78
CA GLU A 134 -0.59 -18.44 20.34
C GLU A 134 0.65 -19.30 20.11
N TYR A 135 1.73 -19.06 20.85
CA TYR A 135 2.94 -19.89 20.78
C TYR A 135 2.69 -21.33 21.21
N VAL A 136 1.91 -21.54 22.27
CA VAL A 136 1.56 -22.89 22.76
C VAL A 136 0.83 -23.69 21.69
N LYS A 137 -0.19 -23.11 21.05
CA LYS A 137 -0.95 -23.78 19.98
C LYS A 137 -0.11 -24.10 18.75
N LEU A 138 0.77 -23.18 18.36
CA LEU A 138 1.68 -23.38 17.23
C LEU A 138 2.66 -24.52 17.50
N GLN A 139 3.27 -24.53 18.69
CA GLN A 139 4.17 -25.60 19.08
C GLN A 139 3.45 -26.94 19.19
N ALA A 140 2.24 -26.96 19.76
CA ALA A 140 1.45 -28.18 19.88
C ALA A 140 1.04 -28.74 18.52
N PHE A 141 0.81 -27.90 17.49
CA PHE A 141 0.56 -28.35 16.13
C PHE A 141 1.80 -28.94 15.46
N LEU A 142 2.98 -28.34 15.68
CA LEU A 142 4.24 -28.81 15.08
C LEU A 142 4.77 -30.09 15.75
N ASN A 143 4.56 -30.26 17.06
CA ASN A 143 5.04 -31.40 17.84
C ASN A 143 3.91 -32.37 18.15
N SER A 144 3.39 -33.08 17.14
CA SER A 144 2.28 -34.03 17.32
C SER A 144 2.61 -35.33 18.08
N GLY A 145 3.75 -35.39 18.80
CA GLY A 145 4.23 -36.58 19.51
C GLY A 145 4.70 -36.35 20.96
N GLU A 146 4.75 -35.12 21.45
CA GLU A 146 5.13 -34.82 22.84
C GLU A 146 3.86 -34.62 23.68
N GLN A 147 3.66 -35.43 24.73
CA GLN A 147 2.56 -35.21 25.67
C GLN A 147 2.62 -33.80 26.24
N GLU A 148 1.45 -33.16 26.39
CA GLU A 148 1.27 -31.85 27.00
C GLU A 148 1.73 -31.88 28.47
N ASN A 149 3.03 -31.72 28.70
CA ASN A 149 3.58 -31.57 30.04
C ASN A 149 3.38 -30.13 30.49
N GLY A 150 2.33 -29.93 31.30
CA GLY A 150 2.31 -28.94 32.36
C GLY A 150 1.54 -27.66 32.05
N SER A 151 0.72 -27.26 33.02
CA SER A 151 0.11 -25.94 33.09
C SER A 151 1.18 -24.86 32.96
N TYR A 152 1.26 -24.20 31.80
CA TYR A 152 2.08 -23.01 31.64
C TYR A 152 1.56 -21.92 32.58
N VAL A 153 2.36 -21.58 33.60
CA VAL A 153 2.12 -20.39 34.40
C VAL A 153 2.45 -19.18 33.52
N ASP A 154 1.55 -18.21 33.43
CA ASP A 154 1.69 -17.03 32.55
C ASP A 154 2.82 -16.11 33.07
N THR A 155 4.06 -16.45 32.72
CA THR A 155 5.27 -15.69 33.10
C THR A 155 6.09 -15.32 31.86
N ALA A 156 6.69 -14.13 31.86
CA ALA A 156 7.53 -13.64 30.77
C ALA A 156 8.72 -14.57 30.44
N GLU A 157 9.17 -15.37 31.41
CA GLU A 157 10.23 -16.37 31.25
C GLU A 157 9.78 -17.57 30.40
N THR A 158 8.55 -18.06 30.57
CA THR A 158 8.00 -19.14 29.72
C THR A 158 7.87 -18.71 28.27
N LEU A 159 7.48 -17.46 28.03
CA LEU A 159 7.39 -16.89 26.69
C LEU A 159 8.76 -16.79 26.02
N MET A 160 9.82 -16.43 26.76
CA MET A 160 11.19 -16.45 26.23
C MET A 160 11.68 -17.86 25.89
N MET A 161 11.40 -18.85 26.74
CA MET A 161 11.75 -20.24 26.44
C MET A 161 10.99 -20.77 25.20
N LEU A 162 9.68 -20.51 25.12
CA LEU A 162 8.86 -20.90 23.97
C LEU A 162 9.34 -20.24 22.68
N LYS A 163 9.71 -18.95 22.72
CA LYS A 163 10.34 -18.27 21.57
C LYS A 163 11.67 -18.91 21.17
N GLY A 164 12.49 -19.29 22.15
CA GLY A 164 13.74 -20.00 21.91
C GLY A 164 13.53 -21.33 21.20
N ASN A 165 12.59 -22.15 21.69
CA ASN A 165 12.22 -23.42 21.09
C ASN A 165 11.57 -23.23 19.70
N PHE A 166 10.73 -22.21 19.52
CA PHE A 166 10.11 -21.95 18.24
C PHE A 166 11.14 -21.60 17.16
N LYS A 167 12.24 -20.90 17.52
CA LYS A 167 13.32 -20.60 16.57
C LYS A 167 13.94 -21.83 15.94
N SER A 168 14.05 -22.96 16.64
CA SER A 168 14.60 -24.19 16.06
C SER A 168 13.66 -24.85 15.04
N HIS A 169 12.38 -24.48 15.04
CA HIS A 169 11.37 -24.97 14.09
C HIS A 169 11.26 -24.07 12.85
N ILE A 170 11.94 -22.93 12.82
CA ILE A 170 11.94 -22.02 11.67
C ILE A 170 12.90 -22.57 10.61
N ALA A 171 12.37 -23.33 9.65
CA ALA A 171 13.14 -23.87 8.53
C ALA A 171 13.56 -22.80 7.52
N TYR A 172 12.72 -21.78 7.34
CA TYR A 172 13.01 -20.66 6.46
C TYR A 172 12.36 -19.41 7.05
N GLU A 173 13.20 -18.51 7.54
CA GLU A 173 12.81 -17.12 7.71
C GLU A 173 13.18 -16.42 6.42
N ARG A 174 12.25 -15.64 5.85
CA ARG A 174 12.69 -14.58 4.95
C ARG A 174 13.53 -13.67 5.83
N GLN A 175 14.86 -13.86 5.82
CA GLN A 175 15.77 -12.77 6.18
C GLN A 175 15.17 -11.57 5.49
N ALA A 176 14.91 -10.50 6.25
CA ALA A 176 14.53 -9.26 5.62
C ALA A 176 15.65 -9.00 4.62
N ASP A 177 15.44 -9.42 3.37
CA ASP A 177 16.31 -9.11 2.27
C ASP A 177 16.19 -7.61 2.30
N SER A 178 17.19 -7.02 2.91
CA SER A 178 17.52 -5.63 2.76
C SER A 178 18.00 -5.49 1.32
N SER A 179 17.16 -5.87 0.34
CA SER A 179 16.82 -4.92 -0.69
C SER A 179 16.35 -3.69 0.09
N LYS A 180 17.33 -2.92 0.57
CA LYS A 180 17.18 -1.61 1.16
C LYS A 180 16.40 -0.92 0.08
N ILE A 181 15.10 -0.78 0.31
CA ILE A 181 14.26 0.03 -0.55
C ILE A 181 14.96 1.37 -0.51
N LEU A 182 15.65 1.70 -1.60
CA LEU A 182 16.56 2.83 -1.63
C LEU A 182 15.68 4.05 -1.80
N GLU A 183 15.34 4.64 -0.67
CA GLU A 183 14.57 5.87 -0.61
C GLU A 183 15.52 7.06 -0.68
N HIS A 184 15.19 8.01 -1.53
CA HIS A 184 15.93 9.23 -1.75
C HIS A 184 15.05 10.41 -1.36
N TRP A 185 15.52 11.23 -0.43
CA TRP A 185 14.85 12.47 -0.04
C TRP A 185 15.31 13.60 -0.95
N VAL A 186 14.38 14.12 -1.75
CA VAL A 186 14.64 15.08 -2.81
C VAL A 186 14.10 16.45 -2.39
N PRO A 187 14.97 17.45 -2.14
CA PRO A 187 14.53 18.79 -1.77
C PRO A 187 13.93 19.53 -2.97
N ALA A 188 12.75 20.11 -2.80
CA ALA A 188 12.12 21.05 -3.72
C ALA A 188 12.26 22.47 -3.19
N TYR A 189 12.66 23.43 -4.03
CA TYR A 189 12.78 24.83 -3.61
C TYR A 189 11.39 25.43 -3.27
N VAL A 190 11.39 26.47 -2.44
CA VAL A 190 10.18 27.27 -2.15
C VAL A 190 10.05 28.36 -3.21
N SER A 191 8.91 28.40 -3.92
CA SER A 191 8.64 29.48 -4.89
C SER A 191 8.38 30.82 -4.18
N GLN A 192 8.39 31.92 -4.94
CA GLN A 192 8.05 33.24 -4.38
C GLN A 192 6.61 33.29 -3.86
N LEU A 193 5.64 32.77 -4.62
CA LEU A 193 4.25 32.72 -4.20
C LEU A 193 4.08 31.83 -2.96
N GLN A 194 4.71 30.65 -2.93
CA GLN A 194 4.68 29.77 -1.77
C GLN A 194 5.25 30.44 -0.52
N LEU A 195 6.38 31.16 -0.65
CA LEU A 195 6.98 31.87 0.48
C LEU A 195 6.04 32.95 1.04
N GLN A 196 5.44 33.75 0.15
CA GLN A 196 4.47 34.78 0.54
C GLN A 196 3.24 34.18 1.21
N THR A 197 2.62 33.16 0.61
CA THR A 197 1.43 32.49 1.17
C THR A 197 1.76 31.81 2.50
N TYR A 198 2.90 31.15 2.63
CA TYR A 198 3.33 30.49 3.88
C TYR A 198 3.49 31.50 5.02
N CYS A 199 4.22 32.60 4.79
CA CYS A 199 4.37 33.66 5.77
C CYS A 199 3.04 34.37 6.08
N SER A 200 2.15 34.53 5.09
CA SER A 200 0.82 35.10 5.29
C SER A 200 -0.03 34.25 6.23
N ILE A 201 -0.04 32.92 6.05
CA ILE A 201 -0.78 32.01 6.93
C ILE A 201 -0.29 32.16 8.39
N LEU A 202 1.03 32.28 8.60
CA LEU A 202 1.61 32.47 9.93
C LEU A 202 1.20 33.82 10.55
N LEU A 203 1.24 34.92 9.79
CA LEU A 203 0.84 36.24 10.29
C LEU A 203 -0.66 36.32 10.60
N SER A 204 -1.51 35.81 9.71
CA SER A 204 -2.97 35.79 9.92
C SER A 204 -3.39 34.99 11.16
N ASN A 205 -2.55 34.05 11.60
CA ASN A 205 -2.78 33.23 12.79
C ASN A 205 -1.86 33.59 13.97
N SER A 206 -1.26 34.78 13.96
CA SER A 206 -0.35 35.28 15.00
C SER A 206 -0.94 35.19 16.41
N SER A 207 -2.22 35.53 16.58
CA SER A 207 -2.92 35.46 17.88
C SER A 207 -3.00 34.03 18.45
N VAL A 208 -3.17 33.04 17.59
CA VAL A 208 -3.22 31.62 17.97
C VAL A 208 -1.80 31.12 18.31
N LEU A 209 -0.79 31.55 17.54
CA LEU A 209 0.61 31.13 17.75
C LEU A 209 1.24 31.74 18.99
N GLN A 210 0.86 32.97 19.35
CA GLN A 210 1.35 33.69 20.55
C GLN A 210 0.58 33.34 21.82
N SER A 211 -0.56 32.66 21.69
CA SER A 211 -1.43 32.26 22.80
C SER A 211 -0.80 31.14 23.64
N GLN A 212 -0.82 31.29 24.97
CA GLN A 212 -0.51 30.20 25.90
C GLN A 212 -1.68 29.21 26.09
N MET A 213 -2.86 29.50 25.55
CA MET A 213 -4.04 28.65 25.64
C MET A 213 -3.94 27.52 24.62
N LYS A 214 -4.20 26.28 25.07
CA LYS A 214 -4.15 25.09 24.21
C LYS A 214 -5.33 25.07 23.24
N SER A 215 -5.11 25.52 22.01
CA SER A 215 -6.07 25.38 20.90
C SER A 215 -5.55 24.38 19.88
N ASP A 216 -5.55 23.09 20.24
CA ASP A 216 -4.97 22.02 19.42
C ASP A 216 -5.61 21.93 18.02
N LYS A 217 -6.91 22.22 17.91
CA LYS A 217 -7.63 22.26 16.63
C LYS A 217 -7.16 23.41 15.73
N ALA A 218 -6.98 24.61 16.27
CA ALA A 218 -6.54 25.74 15.46
C ALA A 218 -5.10 25.54 14.96
N LEU A 219 -4.22 25.01 15.81
CA LEU A 219 -2.86 24.62 15.40
C LEU A 219 -2.88 23.54 14.31
N TYR A 220 -3.77 22.55 14.43
CA TYR A 220 -3.98 21.54 13.40
C TYR A 220 -4.41 22.16 12.07
N ASP A 221 -5.36 23.10 12.08
CA ASP A 221 -5.85 23.77 10.88
C ASP A 221 -4.76 24.62 10.21
N ILE A 222 -3.88 25.26 10.99
CA ILE A 222 -2.69 25.95 10.50
C ILE A 222 -1.73 24.94 9.84
N ILE A 223 -1.42 23.83 10.50
CA ILE A 223 -0.57 22.75 9.96
C ILE A 223 -1.13 22.24 8.62
N MET A 224 -2.43 22.00 8.54
CA MET A 224 -3.07 21.56 7.30
C MET A 224 -2.99 22.62 6.20
N SER A 225 -3.12 23.91 6.53
CA SER A 225 -3.02 25.01 5.56
C SER A 225 -1.59 25.19 5.05
N LEU A 226 -0.60 25.11 5.93
CA LEU A 226 0.82 25.16 5.57
C LEU A 226 1.24 23.93 4.73
N SER A 227 0.71 22.73 5.04
CA SER A 227 0.93 21.54 4.22
C SER A 227 0.37 21.72 2.80
N LYS A 228 -0.85 22.28 2.67
CA LYS A 228 -1.42 22.63 1.35
C LYS A 228 -0.53 23.63 0.60
N CYS A 229 0.00 24.65 1.27
CA CYS A 229 0.91 25.63 0.67
C CYS A 229 2.20 24.98 0.11
N CYS A 230 2.80 24.06 0.87
CA CYS A 230 3.99 23.31 0.43
C CYS A 230 3.73 22.46 -0.82
N ASP A 231 2.50 21.97 -0.93
CA ASP A 231 2.02 21.09 -1.98
C ASP A 231 1.62 21.84 -3.25
N ASP A 232 0.83 22.91 -3.10
CA ASP A 232 0.45 23.87 -4.13
C ASP A 232 -0.24 25.10 -3.48
N PRO A 233 0.29 26.33 -3.64
CA PRO A 233 -0.29 27.53 -3.03
C PRO A 233 -1.75 27.78 -3.42
N TYR A 234 -2.20 27.37 -4.61
CA TYR A 234 -3.58 27.54 -5.06
C TYR A 234 -4.59 26.59 -4.40
N LEU A 235 -4.12 25.61 -3.60
CA LEU A 235 -4.98 24.76 -2.77
C LEU A 235 -5.35 25.41 -1.43
N VAL A 236 -4.62 26.46 -1.03
CA VAL A 236 -4.91 27.23 0.18
C VAL A 236 -6.05 28.21 -0.10
N ASP A 237 -5.90 28.97 -1.17
CA ASP A 237 -6.88 29.96 -1.60
C ASP A 237 -7.03 29.94 -3.12
N GLU A 238 -8.21 29.50 -3.56
CA GLU A 238 -8.54 29.36 -4.98
C GLU A 238 -8.72 30.73 -5.66
N SER A 239 -8.89 31.81 -4.88
CA SER A 239 -9.02 33.18 -5.36
C SER A 239 -7.68 33.83 -5.75
N LEU A 240 -6.55 33.26 -5.30
CA LEU A 240 -5.21 33.69 -5.72
C LEU A 240 -4.91 33.32 -7.19
N ARG A 241 -5.77 32.51 -7.83
CA ARG A 241 -5.62 32.18 -9.25
C ARG A 241 -5.66 33.48 -10.05
N PRO A 242 -4.67 33.73 -10.94
CA PRO A 242 -4.73 34.89 -11.81
C PRO A 242 -6.05 34.83 -12.59
N PRO A 243 -6.81 35.94 -12.68
CA PRO A 243 -8.01 35.97 -13.49
C PRO A 243 -7.62 35.55 -14.91
N VAL A 244 -8.43 34.69 -15.53
CA VAL A 244 -8.27 34.33 -16.95
C VAL A 244 -8.65 35.56 -17.76
N ASN A 245 -7.78 36.57 -17.76
CA ASN A 245 -7.89 37.70 -18.64
C ASN A 245 -7.42 37.23 -20.01
N ASN A 246 -8.31 37.31 -21.00
CA ASN A 246 -8.04 36.97 -22.41
C ASN A 246 -6.92 37.80 -23.08
N HIS A 247 -6.17 38.60 -22.31
CA HIS A 247 -5.10 39.48 -22.77
C HIS A 247 -3.69 39.02 -22.35
N ASP A 248 -3.53 38.16 -21.34
CA ASP A 248 -2.23 37.55 -21.02
C ASP A 248 -2.10 36.18 -21.70
N GLN A 249 -1.07 36.01 -22.55
CA GLN A 249 -0.86 34.81 -23.38
C GLN A 249 -0.31 33.60 -22.61
N THR A 250 -0.12 33.69 -21.29
CA THR A 250 0.50 32.63 -20.48
C THR A 250 -0.54 31.64 -19.98
N ASP A 251 -0.37 30.36 -20.34
CA ASP A 251 -1.26 29.27 -19.91
C ASP A 251 -1.33 29.22 -18.36
N PRO A 252 -2.53 29.21 -17.76
CA PRO A 252 -2.70 29.19 -16.31
C PRO A 252 -2.03 27.98 -15.65
N THR A 253 -1.91 26.85 -16.36
CA THR A 253 -1.20 25.65 -15.91
C THR A 253 0.29 25.89 -15.81
N VAL A 254 0.88 26.60 -16.79
CA VAL A 254 2.31 26.94 -16.78
C VAL A 254 2.61 27.89 -15.63
N THR A 255 1.78 28.92 -15.46
CA THR A 255 1.89 29.86 -14.32
C THR A 255 1.79 29.11 -12.99
N ARG A 256 0.86 28.15 -12.89
CA ARG A 256 0.69 27.31 -11.70
C ARG A 256 1.91 26.45 -11.38
N VAL A 257 2.50 25.83 -12.40
CA VAL A 257 3.73 25.04 -12.23
C VAL A 257 4.90 25.92 -11.79
N GLN A 258 5.06 27.11 -12.36
CA GLN A 258 6.12 28.05 -11.95
C GLN A 258 5.93 28.59 -10.53
N ALA A 259 4.68 28.68 -10.08
CA ALA A 259 4.33 29.12 -8.75
C ALA A 259 4.51 28.05 -7.66
N CYS A 260 4.86 26.80 -7.97
CA CYS A 260 5.09 25.74 -6.98
C CYS A 260 6.37 24.97 -7.27
N GLY A 261 7.33 24.98 -6.34
CA GLY A 261 8.63 24.36 -6.59
C GLY A 261 8.58 22.84 -6.72
N LYS A 262 7.67 22.16 -6.01
CA LYS A 262 7.44 20.71 -6.19
C LYS A 262 6.85 20.38 -7.56
N LEU A 263 5.86 21.15 -8.04
CA LEU A 263 5.29 20.95 -9.38
C LEU A 263 6.36 21.19 -10.46
N LEU A 264 7.16 22.26 -10.33
CA LEU A 264 8.25 22.53 -11.27
C LEU A 264 9.29 21.40 -11.26
N LEU A 265 9.69 20.92 -10.09
CA LEU A 265 10.62 19.80 -9.94
C LEU A 265 10.07 18.52 -10.56
N LEU A 266 8.84 18.15 -10.21
CA LEU A 266 8.15 16.99 -10.75
C LEU A 266 8.09 17.07 -12.28
N GLN A 267 7.77 18.24 -12.83
CA GLN A 267 7.70 18.45 -14.26
C GLN A 267 9.04 18.15 -14.95
N LYS A 268 10.16 18.66 -14.42
CA LYS A 268 11.52 18.38 -14.94
C LYS A 268 11.90 16.90 -14.77
N MET A 269 11.56 16.28 -13.64
CA MET A 269 11.81 14.85 -13.39
C MET A 269 11.04 13.94 -14.38
N LEU A 270 9.78 14.28 -14.67
CA LEU A 270 8.95 13.52 -15.62
C LEU A 270 9.47 13.64 -17.07
N GLU A 271 9.99 14.80 -17.47
CA GLU A 271 10.68 14.94 -18.76
C GLU A 271 11.90 14.04 -18.85
N ALA A 272 12.73 14.03 -17.80
CA ALA A 272 13.88 13.14 -17.69
C ALA A 272 13.51 11.65 -17.80
N ILE A 273 12.44 11.23 -17.11
CA ILE A 273 11.91 9.86 -17.15
C ILE A 273 11.40 9.52 -18.55
N ARG A 274 10.64 10.42 -19.18
CA ARG A 274 10.10 10.22 -20.54
C ARG A 274 11.20 10.10 -21.58
N ASN A 275 12.25 10.93 -21.48
CA ASN A 275 13.41 10.90 -22.38
C ASN A 275 14.15 9.57 -22.29
N LYS A 276 14.23 8.96 -21.11
CA LYS A 276 14.79 7.62 -20.90
C LYS A 276 13.82 6.47 -21.19
N ARG A 277 12.57 6.76 -21.60
CA ARG A 277 11.50 5.76 -21.84
C ARG A 277 11.21 4.88 -20.61
N LEU A 278 11.35 5.45 -19.42
CA LEU A 278 11.08 4.76 -18.14
C LEU A 278 9.62 4.97 -17.70
N ARG A 279 9.13 4.10 -16.82
CA ARG A 279 7.80 4.18 -16.21
C ARG A 279 7.88 4.54 -14.73
N VAL A 280 6.96 5.39 -14.29
CA VAL A 280 6.95 5.98 -12.94
C VAL A 280 5.57 5.90 -12.29
N ILE A 281 5.56 5.57 -10.99
CA ILE A 281 4.38 5.77 -10.13
C ILE A 281 4.54 7.09 -9.39
N ILE A 282 3.49 7.90 -9.33
CA ILE A 282 3.40 9.05 -8.45
C ILE A 282 2.38 8.73 -7.35
N LEU A 283 2.86 8.62 -6.12
CA LEU A 283 2.04 8.49 -4.93
C LEU A 283 1.73 9.88 -4.37
N PHE A 284 0.46 10.10 -4.06
CA PHE A 284 -0.01 11.34 -3.44
C PHE A 284 -1.10 11.06 -2.39
N GLN A 285 -1.15 11.88 -1.34
CA GLN A 285 -2.22 11.86 -0.36
C GLN A 285 -3.47 12.56 -0.90
N SER A 286 -4.65 12.07 -0.52
CA SER A 286 -5.90 12.80 -0.77
C SER A 286 -5.93 14.10 0.00
N GLY A 287 -6.35 15.17 -0.68
CA GLY A 287 -6.92 16.34 -0.02
C GLY A 287 -8.28 16.02 0.58
N ALA A 288 -8.77 16.89 1.46
CA ALA A 288 -10.11 16.80 2.06
C ALA A 288 -11.22 16.54 1.01
N PRO A 289 -12.33 15.87 1.37
CA PRO A 289 -13.39 15.44 0.44
C PRO A 289 -14.18 16.56 -0.25
N ALA A 290 -13.88 17.83 0.02
CA ALA A 290 -14.53 18.99 -0.60
C ALA A 290 -13.48 19.96 -1.14
N GLY A 291 -13.34 20.04 -2.48
CA GLY A 291 -12.45 20.97 -3.18
C GLY A 291 -11.66 20.33 -4.33
N SER A 292 -10.91 21.15 -5.08
CA SER A 292 -9.93 20.68 -6.06
C SER A 292 -8.84 19.88 -5.32
N SER A 293 -8.71 18.60 -5.67
CA SER A 293 -7.78 17.70 -4.99
C SER A 293 -6.36 17.86 -5.57
N MET A 294 -5.34 17.48 -4.79
CA MET A 294 -3.98 17.36 -5.32
C MET A 294 -3.94 16.43 -6.55
N GLY A 295 -4.75 15.37 -6.55
CA GLY A 295 -4.87 14.47 -7.69
C GLY A 295 -5.28 15.19 -8.98
N ASP A 296 -6.24 16.13 -8.92
CA ASP A 296 -6.72 16.88 -10.10
C ASP A 296 -5.65 17.85 -10.62
N THR A 297 -4.85 18.40 -9.70
CA THR A 297 -3.72 19.28 -10.01
C THR A 297 -2.62 18.51 -10.75
N LEU A 298 -2.18 17.38 -10.19
CA LEU A 298 -1.19 16.51 -10.82
C LEU A 298 -1.67 16.02 -12.19
N GLU A 299 -2.94 15.63 -12.27
CA GLU A 299 -3.55 15.19 -13.52
C GLU A 299 -3.53 16.29 -14.59
N THR A 300 -3.85 17.53 -14.20
CA THR A 300 -3.84 18.69 -15.11
C THR A 300 -2.43 18.99 -15.61
N VAL A 301 -1.43 18.98 -14.72
CA VAL A 301 -0.02 19.21 -15.09
C VAL A 301 0.49 18.13 -16.04
N VAL A 302 0.23 16.86 -15.74
CA VAL A 302 0.67 15.74 -16.58
C VAL A 302 -0.03 15.77 -17.94
N ARG A 303 -1.35 15.98 -17.96
CA ARG A 303 -2.14 16.04 -19.19
C ARG A 303 -1.72 17.19 -20.09
N HIS A 304 -1.52 18.37 -19.52
CA HIS A 304 -1.10 19.56 -20.27
C HIS A 304 0.26 19.34 -20.95
N LYS A 305 1.23 18.75 -20.24
CA LYS A 305 2.60 18.61 -20.76
C LYS A 305 2.83 17.36 -21.63
N PHE A 306 2.18 16.24 -21.30
CA PHE A 306 2.47 14.94 -21.90
C PHE A 306 1.30 14.35 -22.70
N GLY A 307 0.09 14.93 -22.58
CA GLY A 307 -1.12 14.49 -23.25
C GLY A 307 -1.98 13.54 -22.41
N PRO A 308 -3.24 13.29 -22.83
CA PRO A 308 -4.17 12.44 -22.09
C PRO A 308 -3.79 10.95 -22.09
N GLU A 309 -3.07 10.46 -23.10
CA GLU A 309 -2.68 9.05 -23.22
C GLU A 309 -1.37 8.72 -22.46
N SER A 310 -0.75 9.69 -21.78
CA SER A 310 0.53 9.47 -21.10
C SER A 310 0.40 8.91 -19.69
N TYR A 311 -0.80 8.97 -19.09
CA TYR A 311 -1.01 8.65 -17.68
C TYR A 311 -2.30 7.86 -17.43
N GLU A 312 -2.37 7.20 -16.27
CA GLU A 312 -3.60 6.67 -15.69
C GLU A 312 -3.68 7.06 -14.21
N ARG A 313 -4.89 7.14 -13.66
CA ARG A 313 -5.13 7.55 -12.27
C ARG A 313 -6.00 6.55 -11.53
N VAL A 314 -5.65 6.28 -10.27
CA VAL A 314 -6.45 5.50 -9.32
C VAL A 314 -6.66 6.32 -8.05
N GLY A 315 -7.92 6.68 -7.78
CA GLY A 315 -8.35 7.33 -6.53
C GLY A 315 -9.09 6.37 -5.60
N PHE A 316 -9.33 6.81 -4.36
CA PHE A 316 -9.99 6.00 -3.32
C PHE A 316 -11.47 5.73 -3.61
N CYS A 317 -12.19 6.70 -4.17
CA CYS A 317 -13.63 6.62 -4.46
C CYS A 317 -13.94 6.03 -5.85
N GLY A 318 -13.22 4.96 -6.24
CA GLY A 318 -13.42 4.26 -7.52
C GLY A 318 -14.11 2.91 -7.33
N SER A 319 -15.03 2.53 -8.23
CA SER A 319 -15.48 1.13 -8.29
C SER A 319 -14.29 0.21 -8.59
N PHE A 320 -14.30 -1.01 -8.04
CA PHE A 320 -13.25 -2.01 -8.31
C PHE A 320 -13.01 -2.22 -9.82
N SER A 321 -14.07 -2.16 -10.63
CA SER A 321 -14.00 -2.24 -12.08
C SER A 321 -13.16 -1.12 -12.72
N LYS A 322 -13.32 0.14 -12.29
CA LYS A 322 -12.53 1.27 -12.81
C LYS A 322 -11.04 1.13 -12.46
N LYS A 323 -10.75 0.63 -11.26
CA LYS A 323 -9.38 0.38 -10.81
C LYS A 323 -8.70 -0.72 -11.64
N ALA A 324 -9.38 -1.83 -11.90
CA ALA A 324 -8.86 -2.91 -12.74
C ALA A 324 -8.60 -2.45 -14.19
N VAL A 325 -9.50 -1.63 -14.75
CA VAL A 325 -9.33 -1.07 -16.09
C VAL A 325 -8.10 -0.15 -16.16
N ALA A 326 -7.93 0.77 -15.20
CA ALA A 326 -6.76 1.64 -15.15
C ALA A 326 -5.45 0.85 -15.00
N LEU A 327 -5.47 -0.21 -14.20
CA LEU A 327 -4.32 -1.10 -14.01
C LEU A 327 -3.94 -1.83 -15.30
N ASN A 328 -4.92 -2.40 -15.99
CA ASN A 328 -4.71 -3.08 -17.27
C ASN A 328 -4.19 -2.12 -18.34
N LYS A 329 -4.71 -0.88 -18.39
CA LYS A 329 -4.23 0.15 -19.31
C LYS A 329 -2.77 0.55 -19.04
N PHE A 330 -2.36 0.66 -17.78
CA PHE A 330 -0.97 1.00 -17.45
C PHE A 330 -0.02 -0.19 -17.67
N ASN A 331 -0.48 -1.42 -17.41
CA ASN A 331 0.28 -2.64 -17.67
C ASN A 331 0.48 -2.91 -19.16
N ASP A 332 -0.40 -2.39 -20.02
CA ASP A 332 -0.24 -2.42 -21.47
C ASP A 332 0.94 -1.55 -21.94
N LYS A 333 2.08 -2.22 -22.18
CA LYS A 333 3.32 -1.59 -22.64
C LYS A 333 3.22 -0.97 -24.04
N THR A 334 2.19 -1.31 -24.83
CA THR A 334 2.07 -0.83 -26.22
C THR A 334 1.57 0.61 -26.28
N LYS A 335 0.78 1.06 -25.30
CA LYS A 335 0.08 2.35 -25.35
C LYS A 335 0.87 3.54 -24.82
N GLY A 336 2.17 3.38 -24.53
CA GLY A 336 3.07 4.49 -24.18
C GLY A 336 2.76 5.24 -22.88
N ARG A 337 1.83 4.72 -22.05
CA ARG A 337 1.55 5.23 -20.71
C ARG A 337 2.76 5.01 -19.82
N PHE A 338 3.31 6.09 -19.30
CA PHE A 338 4.52 6.02 -18.48
C PHE A 338 4.32 6.58 -17.07
N VAL A 339 3.23 7.30 -16.80
CA VAL A 339 2.90 7.84 -15.48
C VAL A 339 1.69 7.11 -14.90
N PHE A 340 1.79 6.65 -13.65
CA PHE A 340 0.64 6.12 -12.91
C PHE A 340 0.41 6.92 -11.63
N LEU A 341 -0.69 7.65 -11.57
CA LEU A 341 -1.08 8.46 -10.43
C LEU A 341 -1.88 7.60 -9.45
N ILE A 342 -1.37 7.37 -8.25
CA ILE A 342 -2.03 6.55 -7.24
C ILE A 342 -2.21 7.37 -5.96
N GLU A 343 -3.45 7.45 -5.50
CA GLU A 343 -3.74 7.98 -4.17
C GLU A 343 -3.31 6.96 -3.10
N THR A 344 -2.56 7.38 -2.07
CA THR A 344 -2.00 6.49 -1.04
C THR A 344 -3.07 5.59 -0.39
N ASN A 345 -4.24 6.16 -0.08
CA ASN A 345 -5.36 5.42 0.50
C ASN A 345 -6.02 4.44 -0.48
N ALA A 346 -5.88 4.66 -1.79
CA ALA A 346 -6.43 3.78 -2.81
C ALA A 346 -5.64 2.47 -3.00
N CYS A 347 -4.51 2.30 -2.32
CA CYS A 347 -3.68 1.09 -2.37
C CYS A 347 -4.32 -0.13 -1.64
N LEU A 348 -5.61 -0.11 -1.30
CA LEU A 348 -6.28 -1.06 -0.40
C LEU A 348 -6.88 -2.35 -1.03
N PRO A 349 -6.79 -2.57 -2.34
CA PRO A 349 -6.37 -3.91 -2.81
C PRO A 349 -4.95 -3.88 -3.36
N SER A 350 -4.20 -4.98 -3.18
CA SER A 350 -2.83 -5.15 -3.69
C SER A 350 -2.79 -4.84 -5.18
N ILE A 351 -2.05 -3.80 -5.55
CA ILE A 351 -1.91 -3.34 -6.93
C ILE A 351 -0.76 -4.13 -7.57
N GLU A 352 -1.04 -4.89 -8.61
CA GLU A 352 -0.04 -5.72 -9.30
C GLU A 352 0.40 -5.05 -10.61
N LEU A 353 1.67 -4.65 -10.67
CA LEU A 353 2.26 -3.89 -11.76
C LEU A 353 3.37 -4.67 -12.45
N SER A 354 3.36 -4.67 -13.78
CA SER A 354 4.26 -5.48 -14.61
C SER A 354 5.69 -4.91 -14.72
N SER A 355 5.86 -3.60 -14.80
CA SER A 355 7.18 -2.96 -14.68
C SER A 355 7.05 -1.48 -14.34
N VAL A 356 7.91 -1.05 -13.42
CA VAL A 356 8.00 0.32 -12.94
C VAL A 356 9.46 0.52 -12.59
N ASP A 357 10.03 1.64 -13.02
CA ASP A 357 11.45 1.92 -12.86
C ASP A 357 11.72 2.87 -11.68
N ALA A 358 10.74 3.73 -11.36
CA ALA A 358 10.83 4.70 -10.28
C ALA A 358 9.48 4.90 -9.58
N ILE A 359 9.53 5.24 -8.30
CA ILE A 359 8.36 5.69 -7.54
C ILE A 359 8.65 7.07 -6.97
N ILE A 360 7.77 8.03 -7.22
CA ILE A 360 7.84 9.39 -6.66
C ILE A 360 6.73 9.53 -5.61
N ILE A 361 7.08 9.89 -4.38
CA ILE A 361 6.13 10.31 -3.35
C ILE A 361 6.08 11.84 -3.40
N TYR A 362 4.97 12.39 -3.91
CA TYR A 362 4.81 13.83 -4.13
C TYR A 362 4.59 14.58 -2.81
N ASN A 363 3.66 14.10 -2.01
CA ASN A 363 3.39 14.60 -0.67
C ASN A 363 3.36 13.44 0.32
N SER A 364 4.07 13.61 1.43
CA SER A 364 4.28 12.57 2.42
C SER A 364 3.21 12.64 3.50
N ASP A 365 2.83 11.49 4.05
CA ASP A 365 2.11 11.48 5.33
C ASP A 365 3.08 11.86 6.47
N TRP A 366 2.54 12.39 7.56
CA TRP A 366 3.35 12.79 8.73
C TRP A 366 4.07 11.60 9.36
N ASN A 367 3.47 10.41 9.22
CA ASN A 367 4.11 9.15 9.53
C ASN A 367 4.58 8.49 8.22
N PRO A 368 5.90 8.50 7.92
CA PRO A 368 6.42 7.86 6.71
C PRO A 368 6.12 6.36 6.61
N LEU A 369 5.81 5.70 7.73
CA LEU A 369 5.37 4.30 7.71
C LEU A 369 4.01 4.11 7.00
N THR A 370 3.16 5.13 6.97
CA THR A 370 1.90 5.10 6.21
C THR A 370 2.20 4.95 4.73
N ASP A 371 3.15 5.74 4.22
CA ASP A 371 3.60 5.66 2.83
C ASP A 371 4.33 4.33 2.56
N GLN A 372 5.15 3.86 3.51
CA GLN A 372 5.81 2.56 3.40
C GLN A 372 4.81 1.40 3.34
N LYS A 373 3.73 1.45 4.13
CA LYS A 373 2.64 0.46 4.08
C LYS A 373 1.93 0.51 2.73
N ALA A 374 1.74 1.69 2.14
CA ALA A 374 1.18 1.82 0.80
C ALA A 374 2.11 1.21 -0.26
N LEU A 375 3.41 1.49 -0.18
CA LEU A 375 4.44 0.90 -1.06
C LEU A 375 4.49 -0.62 -0.96
N GLN A 376 4.41 -1.19 0.25
CA GLN A 376 4.38 -2.64 0.46
C GLN A 376 3.15 -3.33 -0.16
N ARG A 377 2.06 -2.60 -0.40
CA ARG A 377 0.85 -3.11 -1.06
C ARG A 377 0.96 -3.10 -2.59
N ILE A 378 1.94 -2.38 -3.13
CA ILE A 378 2.23 -2.37 -4.56
C ILE A 378 3.20 -3.53 -4.85
N LYS A 379 2.69 -4.55 -5.53
CA LYS A 379 3.52 -5.67 -5.99
C LYS A 379 4.00 -5.36 -7.39
N ILE A 380 5.31 -5.32 -7.59
CA ILE A 380 5.93 -5.10 -8.89
C ILE A 380 6.56 -6.42 -9.32
N GLU A 381 6.08 -7.00 -10.42
CA GLU A 381 6.52 -8.30 -10.95
C GLU A 381 7.89 -8.21 -11.66
N SER A 382 8.76 -7.28 -11.27
CA SER A 382 10.06 -7.08 -11.90
C SER A 382 11.09 -8.07 -11.37
N HIS A 383 11.59 -8.95 -12.24
CA HIS A 383 12.55 -10.01 -11.91
C HIS A 383 13.99 -9.54 -11.59
N LEU A 384 14.32 -8.23 -11.74
CA LEU A 384 15.72 -7.77 -11.83
C LEU A 384 16.15 -6.71 -10.78
N SER A 385 15.28 -5.78 -10.37
CA SER A 385 15.60 -4.80 -9.31
C SER A 385 14.35 -4.12 -8.76
N TYR A 386 14.32 -3.79 -7.47
CA TYR A 386 13.30 -2.90 -6.91
C TYR A 386 13.44 -1.47 -7.46
N PRO A 387 12.35 -0.74 -7.72
CA PRO A 387 12.43 0.64 -8.19
C PRO A 387 13.01 1.55 -7.12
N SER A 388 13.78 2.55 -7.55
CA SER A 388 14.25 3.63 -6.68
C SER A 388 13.06 4.49 -6.24
N ILE A 389 13.01 4.84 -4.95
CA ILE A 389 11.96 5.68 -4.38
C ILE A 389 12.49 7.10 -4.21
N PHE A 390 11.73 8.10 -4.63
CA PHE A 390 12.07 9.52 -4.53
C PHE A 390 10.95 10.25 -3.77
N ARG A 391 11.23 10.66 -2.54
CA ARG A 391 10.30 11.43 -1.71
C ARG A 391 10.60 12.90 -1.85
N LEU A 392 9.64 13.66 -2.37
CA LEU A 392 9.75 15.12 -2.47
C LEU A 392 9.43 15.74 -1.11
N TYR A 393 10.21 16.74 -0.71
CA TYR A 393 9.93 17.56 0.48
C TYR A 393 10.40 18.99 0.26
N THR A 394 9.76 19.94 0.93
CA THR A 394 10.14 21.35 0.89
C THR A 394 11.05 21.70 2.08
N PRO A 395 12.34 22.07 1.88
CA PRO A 395 13.25 22.45 2.97
C PRO A 395 12.77 23.65 3.77
N LEU A 396 13.20 23.76 5.02
CA LEU A 396 12.88 24.86 5.96
C LEU A 396 11.39 25.03 6.20
N THR A 397 10.62 23.95 6.04
CA THR A 397 9.19 23.91 6.36
C THR A 397 8.89 22.73 7.28
N MET A 398 7.66 22.66 7.74
CA MET A 398 7.14 21.53 8.51
C MET A 398 7.37 20.16 7.88
N GLU A 399 7.44 20.04 6.55
CA GLU A 399 7.68 18.75 5.87
C GLU A 399 9.06 18.19 6.19
N GLU A 400 10.08 19.06 6.20
CA GLU A 400 11.42 18.67 6.60
C GLU A 400 11.47 18.29 8.07
N LYS A 401 10.72 19.00 8.93
CA LYS A 401 10.62 18.65 10.35
C LYS A 401 10.03 17.25 10.57
N TRP A 402 9.04 16.84 9.77
CA TRP A 402 8.49 15.48 9.84
C TRP A 402 9.57 14.43 9.55
N LEU A 403 10.41 14.66 8.54
CA LEU A 403 11.54 13.78 8.21
C LEU A 403 12.61 13.76 9.32
N VAL A 404 12.91 14.92 9.92
CA VAL A 404 13.82 15.01 11.08
C VAL A 404 13.29 14.19 12.26
N LEU A 405 12.00 14.27 12.58
CA LEU A 405 11.40 13.48 13.66
C LEU A 405 11.39 11.98 13.33
N ALA A 406 11.09 11.62 12.08
CA ALA A 406 11.16 10.23 11.62
C ALA A 406 12.58 9.65 11.76
N LYS A 407 13.61 10.44 11.47
CA LYS A 407 15.03 10.11 11.71
C LYS A 407 15.35 9.91 13.19
N GLN A 408 14.71 10.69 14.07
CA GLN A 408 14.86 10.55 15.53
C GLN A 408 14.09 9.36 16.10
N GLY A 409 13.22 8.73 15.31
CA GLY A 409 12.36 7.61 15.70
C GLY A 409 11.04 8.03 16.35
N MET A 410 10.71 9.31 16.28
CA MET A 410 9.42 9.85 16.71
C MET A 410 8.42 9.71 15.55
N LEU A 411 7.59 8.69 15.60
CA LEU A 411 6.54 8.45 14.61
C LEU A 411 5.25 9.08 15.13
N ILE A 412 4.77 10.10 14.43
CA ILE A 412 3.62 10.91 14.88
C ILE A 412 2.45 10.65 13.94
N ASP A 413 1.39 10.06 14.46
CA ASP A 413 0.14 9.89 13.74
C ASP A 413 -0.72 11.16 13.84
N LYS A 414 -1.58 11.39 12.84
CA LYS A 414 -2.46 12.57 12.77
C LYS A 414 -3.35 12.78 14.00
N LYS A 415 -3.61 11.73 14.77
CA LYS A 415 -4.50 11.72 15.94
C LYS A 415 -3.78 12.00 17.25
N ASP A 416 -2.45 11.87 17.27
CA ASP A 416 -1.65 11.89 18.51
C ASP A 416 -0.84 13.19 18.66
N ILE A 417 -1.22 14.26 17.94
CA ILE A 417 -0.50 15.53 18.01
C ILE A 417 -0.74 16.20 19.35
N THR A 418 0.35 16.52 20.03
CA THR A 418 0.34 17.37 21.21
C THR A 418 0.65 18.82 20.82
N HIS A 419 0.16 19.75 21.63
CA HIS A 419 0.42 21.18 21.50
C HIS A 419 1.90 21.53 21.26
N SER A 420 2.83 20.90 21.99
CA SER A 420 4.28 21.15 21.85
C SER A 420 4.84 20.68 20.51
N VAL A 421 4.40 19.52 20.03
CA VAL A 421 4.77 19.00 18.71
C VAL A 421 4.26 19.93 17.62
N SER A 422 3.02 20.42 17.72
CA SER A 422 2.46 21.39 16.76
C SER A 422 3.33 22.63 16.64
N HIS A 423 3.72 23.25 17.75
CA HIS A 423 4.62 24.41 17.70
C HIS A 423 6.00 24.05 17.14
N SER A 424 6.52 22.86 17.44
CA SER A 424 7.79 22.39 16.86
C SER A 424 7.73 22.23 15.34
N PHE A 425 6.58 21.81 14.79
CA PHE A 425 6.35 21.74 13.35
C PHE A 425 6.29 23.13 12.71
N ILE A 426 5.47 24.01 13.27
CA ILE A 426 5.20 25.32 12.67
C ILE A 426 6.43 26.24 12.76
N SER A 427 7.20 26.16 13.83
CA SER A 427 8.40 27.00 14.05
C SER A 427 9.61 26.61 13.20
N TRP A 428 9.66 25.37 12.71
CA TRP A 428 10.80 24.89 11.93
C TRP A 428 10.99 25.72 10.66
N GLY A 429 12.15 26.36 10.53
CA GLY A 429 12.51 27.20 9.39
C GLY A 429 11.76 28.53 9.29
N ALA A 430 10.80 28.82 10.19
CA ALA A 430 9.96 30.02 10.11
C ALA A 430 10.80 31.31 10.10
N SER A 431 11.81 31.42 10.96
CA SER A 431 12.73 32.57 10.99
C SER A 431 13.43 32.78 9.64
N CYS A 432 14.01 31.72 9.07
CA CYS A 432 14.69 31.75 7.78
C CYS A 432 13.73 32.13 6.63
N LEU A 433 12.50 31.60 6.63
CA LEU A 433 11.49 31.96 5.63
C LEU A 433 11.14 33.45 5.69
N PHE A 434 10.98 34.02 6.89
CA PHE A 434 10.74 35.45 7.05
C PHE A 434 11.94 36.31 6.60
N THR A 435 13.17 35.91 6.93
CA THR A 435 14.38 36.59 6.45
C THR A 435 14.46 36.56 4.92
N ARG A 436 14.25 35.38 4.30
CA ARG A 436 14.21 35.24 2.84
C ARG A 436 13.12 36.10 2.21
N LEU A 437 11.96 36.22 2.85
CA LEU A 437 10.89 37.07 2.37
C LEU A 437 11.26 38.55 2.43
N ASP A 438 11.93 38.98 3.50
CA ASP A 438 12.39 40.37 3.65
C ASP A 438 13.52 40.70 2.65
N GLU A 439 14.44 39.77 2.39
CA GLU A 439 15.46 39.91 1.33
C GLU A 439 14.87 40.07 -0.08
N LEU A 440 13.80 39.33 -0.41
CA LEU A 440 13.13 39.44 -1.71
C LEU A 440 12.50 40.82 -1.95
N LYS A 441 12.22 41.60 -0.88
CA LYS A 441 11.73 42.97 -1.00
C LYS A 441 12.85 43.96 -1.30
N HIS A 442 14.07 43.66 -0.86
CA HIS A 442 15.23 44.55 -0.97
C HIS A 442 16.03 44.36 -2.27
N ASP A 443 16.03 43.15 -2.87
CA ASP A 443 16.76 42.85 -4.10
C ASP A 443 15.89 42.92 -5.36
N ASN A 444 16.35 43.64 -6.40
CA ASN A 444 15.76 43.57 -7.74
C ASN A 444 15.91 42.14 -8.32
N CYS A 445 14.77 41.51 -8.59
CA CYS A 445 14.48 40.06 -8.75
C CYS A 445 15.32 39.23 -9.78
N ALA A 446 16.27 39.80 -10.52
CA ALA A 446 16.90 39.12 -11.65
C ALA A 446 18.05 38.15 -11.27
N SER A 447 18.89 38.49 -10.28
CA SER A 447 20.07 37.68 -9.93
C SER A 447 19.72 36.35 -9.25
N LYS A 448 18.75 36.35 -8.33
CA LYS A 448 18.32 35.17 -7.55
C LYS A 448 17.51 34.13 -8.35
N ASN A 449 16.95 34.48 -9.50
CA ASN A 449 16.33 33.48 -10.40
C ASN A 449 17.36 32.50 -10.95
N SER A 450 18.54 33.00 -11.33
CA SER A 450 19.61 32.16 -11.88
C SER A 450 20.17 31.16 -10.86
N GLU A 451 20.31 31.54 -9.59
CA GLU A 451 20.73 30.64 -8.52
C GLU A 451 19.69 29.54 -8.22
N ARG A 452 18.40 29.90 -8.27
CA ARG A 452 17.29 28.95 -8.08
C ARG A 452 17.24 27.91 -9.21
N ASP A 453 17.36 28.36 -10.45
CA ASP A 453 17.41 27.46 -11.62
C ASP A 453 18.63 26.54 -11.55
N ASN A 454 19.80 27.06 -11.15
CA ASN A 454 21.01 26.27 -10.95
C ASN A 454 20.86 25.19 -9.87
N PHE A 455 20.20 25.51 -8.74
CA PHE A 455 19.91 24.52 -7.69
C PHE A 455 19.01 23.40 -8.23
N MET A 456 17.95 23.76 -8.94
CA MET A 456 17.01 22.79 -9.50
C MET A 456 17.65 21.87 -10.54
N ASP A 457 18.46 22.43 -11.44
CA ASP A 457 19.16 21.64 -12.44
C ASP A 457 20.21 20.71 -11.81
N LYS A 458 20.81 21.13 -10.69
CA LYS A 458 21.68 20.27 -9.87
C LYS A 458 20.91 19.10 -9.26
N VAL A 459 19.73 19.33 -8.69
CA VAL A 459 18.86 18.27 -8.16
C VAL A 459 18.43 17.29 -9.26
N VAL A 460 18.00 17.80 -10.42
CA VAL A 460 17.58 16.96 -11.57
C VAL A 460 18.75 16.15 -12.13
N SER A 461 19.95 16.73 -12.20
CA SER A 461 21.16 16.02 -12.61
C SER A 461 21.53 14.88 -11.64
N GLU A 462 21.39 15.12 -10.33
CA GLU A 462 21.64 14.11 -9.30
C GLU A 462 20.58 13.00 -9.35
N PHE A 463 19.30 13.36 -9.54
CA PHE A 463 18.21 12.43 -9.77
C PHE A 463 18.46 11.52 -10.99
N LEU A 464 18.90 12.09 -12.11
CA LEU A 464 19.22 11.35 -13.33
C LEU A 464 20.34 10.33 -13.14
N LYS A 465 21.33 10.65 -12.28
CA LYS A 465 22.41 9.73 -11.88
C LYS A 465 21.87 8.58 -11.04
N LYS A 466 21.05 8.88 -10.03
CA LYS A 466 20.42 7.85 -9.16
C LYS A 466 19.53 6.90 -9.93
N LEU A 467 18.75 7.41 -10.89
CA LEU A 467 17.95 6.57 -11.80
C LEU A 467 18.79 5.61 -12.65
N ALA A 468 20.05 5.97 -12.97
CA ALA A 468 20.92 5.12 -13.79
C ALA A 468 21.62 4.02 -12.97
N THR A 469 21.84 4.25 -11.67
CA THR A 469 22.61 3.36 -10.77
C THR A 469 21.78 2.26 -10.11
N ASN A 470 20.67 1.79 -10.70
CA ASN A 470 19.85 0.69 -10.15
C ASN A 470 20.61 -0.66 -9.99
N VAL A 471 21.90 -0.70 -10.34
CA VAL A 471 22.81 -1.83 -10.06
C VAL A 471 23.35 -1.71 -8.64
N VAL A 472 22.91 -2.62 -7.78
CA VAL A 472 23.45 -2.86 -6.43
C VAL A 472 24.97 -2.98 -6.54
N GLY A 473 25.67 -2.01 -5.94
CA GLY A 473 27.13 -1.97 -5.89
C GLY A 473 27.77 -1.00 -6.88
N SER A 474 27.60 0.31 -6.65
CA SER A 474 28.65 1.25 -7.07
C SER A 474 28.84 2.32 -6.00
N THR A 475 30.11 2.52 -5.65
CA THR A 475 30.72 3.59 -4.84
C THR A 475 29.77 4.67 -4.35
N LYS A 476 29.72 4.89 -3.02
CA LYS A 476 29.16 6.10 -2.36
C LYS A 476 29.47 7.33 -3.20
N LEU A 477 28.50 7.74 -4.03
CA LEU A 477 28.58 8.98 -4.77
C LEU A 477 28.28 10.07 -3.75
N ASN A 478 29.21 11.01 -3.57
CA ASN A 478 29.02 12.20 -2.74
C ASN A 478 27.92 13.05 -3.37
N CYS A 479 26.69 12.68 -3.07
CA CYS A 479 25.47 13.41 -3.34
C CYS A 479 25.44 14.64 -2.44
N THR A 480 25.28 15.82 -3.04
CA THR A 480 25.35 17.07 -2.28
C THR A 480 23.96 17.56 -1.89
N CYS A 481 22.92 17.20 -2.66
CA CYS A 481 21.56 17.69 -2.47
C CYS A 481 20.51 16.60 -2.17
N ILE A 482 20.58 15.43 -2.81
CA ILE A 482 19.64 14.32 -2.55
C ILE A 482 20.20 13.43 -1.45
N SER A 483 19.41 13.23 -0.41
CA SER A 483 19.81 12.43 0.75
C SER A 483 19.34 10.99 0.61
N GLU A 484 20.26 10.02 0.78
CA GLU A 484 19.91 8.59 0.80
C GLU A 484 19.34 8.19 2.16
N ALA A 485 18.05 7.89 2.17
CA ALA A 485 17.32 7.48 3.35
C ALA A 485 17.25 5.96 3.44
N ASN A 486 18.22 5.37 4.14
CA ASN A 486 18.18 3.95 4.43
C ASN A 486 17.35 3.67 5.68
N MET A 487 16.30 2.86 5.54
CA MET A 487 15.53 2.33 6.66
C MET A 487 16.18 1.07 7.22
N SER A 488 16.35 1.01 8.54
CA SER A 488 16.68 -0.20 9.29
C SER A 488 15.48 -0.57 10.16
N GLY A 489 14.66 -1.52 9.70
CA GLY A 489 13.40 -1.85 10.37
C GLY A 489 12.37 -0.72 10.27
N LYS A 490 11.96 -0.15 11.40
CA LYS A 490 10.95 0.93 11.47
C LYS A 490 11.54 2.35 11.48
N PHE A 491 12.86 2.49 11.47
CA PHE A 491 13.55 3.77 11.68
C PHE A 491 14.49 4.10 10.52
N TYR A 492 14.62 5.40 10.22
CA TYR A 492 15.62 5.90 9.29
C TYR A 492 16.98 6.04 9.97
N SER A 493 18.05 5.91 9.20
CA SER A 493 19.41 6.17 9.69
C SER A 493 19.56 7.61 10.20
N ARG A 494 20.16 7.78 11.39
CA ARG A 494 20.42 9.10 11.98
C ARG A 494 21.47 9.93 11.24
N ASN A 495 22.24 9.31 10.35
CA ASN A 495 23.34 9.95 9.63
C ASN A 495 22.87 10.74 8.39
N ILE A 496 21.57 10.83 8.16
CA ILE A 496 21.01 11.62 7.05
C ILE A 496 21.00 13.09 7.46
N THR A 497 21.66 13.93 6.68
CA THR A 497 21.65 15.38 6.88
C THR A 497 20.69 16.03 5.88
N LEU A 498 19.65 16.67 6.40
CA LEU A 498 18.68 17.43 5.60
C LEU A 498 19.19 18.86 5.32
N VAL A 499 18.56 19.57 4.38
CA VAL A 499 19.04 20.88 3.90
C VAL A 499 18.94 21.94 5.00
N GLY A 500 17.80 22.03 5.69
CA GLY A 500 17.58 22.95 6.80
C GLY A 500 18.41 22.62 8.04
N GLU A 501 18.88 21.37 8.20
CA GLU A 501 19.85 21.02 9.25
C GLU A 501 21.25 21.58 8.95
N LYS A 502 21.61 21.78 7.67
CA LYS A 502 22.92 22.35 7.27
C LYS A 502 22.96 23.87 7.39
N GLU A 503 21.81 24.53 7.25
CA GLU A 503 21.70 25.99 7.36
C GLU A 503 21.73 26.52 8.81
N GLU A 504 22.12 25.68 9.78
CA GLU A 504 22.34 26.02 11.20
C GLU A 504 21.16 26.79 11.83
N MET A 505 20.12 26.06 12.28
CA MET A 505 18.90 26.68 12.80
C MET A 505 18.48 26.15 14.18
N CYS A 506 18.07 27.10 15.03
CA CYS A 506 17.63 26.88 16.41
C CYS A 506 16.39 25.98 16.45
N ALA A 507 16.54 24.76 16.97
CA ALA A 507 15.43 24.12 17.65
C ALA A 507 14.94 25.05 18.78
N LEU A 508 13.63 25.06 19.05
CA LEU A 508 13.06 25.79 20.19
C LEU A 508 13.70 25.28 21.50
N ASP A 509 14.75 25.97 21.97
CA ASP A 509 15.28 25.83 23.34
C ASP A 509 14.52 26.75 24.33
N GLY A 510 13.42 27.38 23.91
CA GLY A 510 12.64 28.33 24.69
C GLY A 510 11.12 28.21 24.56
N ASP A 511 10.39 29.04 25.32
CA ASP A 511 8.92 29.13 25.29
C ASP A 511 8.42 29.50 23.88
N PRO A 512 7.58 28.65 23.23
CA PRO A 512 7.03 28.92 21.90
C PRO A 512 6.37 30.29 21.78
N SER A 513 5.71 30.75 22.84
CA SER A 513 5.00 32.04 22.86
C SER A 513 5.97 33.20 22.68
N LYS A 514 7.15 33.14 23.33
CA LYS A 514 8.20 34.17 23.21
C LYS A 514 8.85 34.15 21.83
N PHE A 515 9.04 32.97 21.26
CA PHE A 515 9.55 32.84 19.89
C PHE A 515 8.61 33.53 18.88
N TRP A 516 7.30 33.25 18.96
CA TRP A 516 6.32 33.85 18.04
C TRP A 516 6.10 35.34 18.29
N LEU A 517 6.20 35.81 19.54
CA LEU A 517 6.21 37.25 19.84
C LEU A 517 7.40 37.90 19.15
N ASN A 518 8.63 37.43 19.37
CA ASN A 518 9.83 38.05 18.79
C ASN A 518 9.86 38.00 17.26
N LEU A 519 9.33 36.95 16.64
CA LEU A 519 9.37 36.77 15.19
C LEU A 519 8.30 37.58 14.45
N LEU A 520 7.11 37.72 15.04
CA LEU A 520 5.94 38.33 14.38
C LEU A 520 5.67 39.77 14.82
N ASP A 521 6.25 40.24 15.93
CA ASP A 521 6.05 41.60 16.42
C ASP A 521 6.53 42.65 15.41
N GLY A 522 5.71 43.68 15.20
CA GLY A 522 5.95 44.74 14.23
C GLY A 522 5.84 44.36 12.75
N LYS A 523 5.55 43.10 12.38
CA LYS A 523 5.38 42.69 10.97
C LYS A 523 3.94 42.88 10.51
N SER A 524 3.73 43.63 9.42
CA SER A 524 2.42 43.83 8.80
C SER A 524 2.35 43.18 7.40
N PRO A 525 1.16 42.71 6.97
CA PRO A 525 0.95 42.14 5.64
C PRO A 525 0.84 43.26 4.58
N SER A 526 1.83 44.12 4.45
CA SER A 526 1.90 45.08 3.32
C SER A 526 2.65 44.43 2.15
N TRP A 527 1.98 43.51 1.45
CA TRP A 527 2.56 42.78 0.32
C TRP A 527 1.77 43.03 -0.97
N SER A 528 2.44 43.65 -1.93
CA SER A 528 1.90 44.29 -3.14
C SER A 528 1.20 43.39 -4.18
N TYR A 529 1.03 42.09 -3.92
CA TYR A 529 0.40 41.14 -4.85
C TYR A 529 -0.81 40.41 -4.26
N ILE A 530 -1.14 40.64 -2.98
CA ILE A 530 -2.39 40.18 -2.36
C ILE A 530 -3.19 41.46 -2.08
N SER A 531 -3.77 42.04 -3.14
CA SER A 531 -4.67 43.17 -2.99
C SER A 531 -5.93 42.69 -2.24
N GLU A 532 -6.15 43.24 -1.04
CA GLU A 532 -7.44 43.19 -0.37
C GLU A 532 -8.54 43.68 -1.34
N PRO A 533 -9.72 43.04 -1.39
CA PRO A 533 -10.85 43.66 -2.06
C PRO A 533 -11.19 44.96 -1.31
N PRO A 534 -11.49 46.06 -2.03
CA PRO A 534 -11.82 47.31 -1.36
C PRO A 534 -13.10 47.12 -0.55
N GLN A 535 -13.02 47.32 0.77
CA GLN A 535 -14.19 47.43 1.62
C GLN A 535 -14.98 48.66 1.19
N SER A 536 -16.11 48.45 0.50
CA SER A 536 -17.11 49.50 0.33
C SER A 536 -17.83 49.70 1.65
N SER A 537 -17.55 50.83 2.28
CA SER A 537 -18.36 51.44 3.32
C SER A 537 -19.82 51.57 2.86
N HIS A 538 -20.73 50.84 3.50
CA HIS A 538 -22.14 51.23 3.56
C HIS A 538 -22.60 51.19 5.02
N ASN A 539 -22.38 52.30 5.72
CA ASN A 539 -23.26 52.75 6.79
C ASN A 539 -24.32 53.64 6.14
N ILE A 540 -25.53 53.13 5.93
CA ILE A 540 -26.74 53.97 5.85
C ILE A 540 -27.83 53.32 6.71
N LEU A 541 -28.20 54.10 7.73
CA LEU A 541 -29.32 54.07 8.65
C LEU A 541 -30.57 53.25 8.26
N GLN A 542 -31.13 52.57 9.25
CA GLN A 542 -32.56 52.24 9.34
C GLN A 542 -33.41 53.53 9.23
N ASN A 543 -34.43 53.54 8.35
CA ASN A 543 -35.82 53.83 8.74
C ASN A 543 -36.81 53.71 7.56
N MET A 544 -38.04 53.36 7.97
CA MET A 544 -39.29 53.08 7.26
C MET A 544 -39.70 54.11 6.19
N GLU A 545 -40.30 53.65 5.07
CA GLU A 545 -41.51 54.26 4.46
C GLU A 545 -42.13 53.34 3.37
N GLU A 546 -43.47 53.33 3.32
CA GLU A 546 -44.39 52.45 2.58
C GLU A 546 -44.35 52.56 1.03
N PRO A 547 -44.95 51.60 0.29
CA PRO A 547 -45.59 51.88 -0.99
C PRO A 547 -47.14 51.84 -0.88
N PRO A 548 -47.87 52.57 -1.75
CA PRO A 548 -49.29 52.87 -1.55
C PRO A 548 -50.26 51.76 -1.99
N LYS A 549 -51.37 51.70 -1.24
CA LYS A 549 -52.72 51.10 -1.46
C LYS A 549 -53.33 51.51 -2.83
N VAL A 550 -54.29 50.87 -3.52
CA VAL A 550 -55.42 49.88 -3.34
C VAL A 550 -56.20 49.87 -4.71
N PRO A 551 -57.29 49.11 -5.05
CA PRO A 551 -58.24 48.24 -4.28
C PRO A 551 -58.49 46.85 -4.90
N ALA A 552 -59.35 45.94 -4.43
CA ALA A 552 -60.05 45.56 -3.19
C ALA A 552 -60.97 44.35 -3.56
N GLU A 553 -61.52 43.65 -2.56
CA GLU A 553 -62.62 42.64 -2.62
C GLU A 553 -62.17 41.18 -2.89
N GLU A 554 -62.48 40.13 -2.13
CA GLU A 554 -63.39 39.87 -0.99
C GLU A 554 -62.89 38.61 -0.21
N GLU A 555 -63.05 38.58 1.12
CA GLU A 555 -62.94 37.43 2.04
C GLU A 555 -64.35 36.77 2.20
N PRO A 556 -64.55 35.51 2.69
CA PRO A 556 -64.03 35.10 4.01
C PRO A 556 -63.75 33.60 4.32
N ASN A 557 -62.89 33.41 5.35
CA ASN A 557 -62.91 32.42 6.46
C ASN A 557 -63.34 30.94 6.26
N GLU A 558 -62.50 29.98 6.68
CA GLU A 558 -62.67 29.27 7.98
C GLU A 558 -61.66 28.11 8.24
N THR A 559 -61.06 28.16 9.45
CA THR A 559 -60.77 27.14 10.47
C THR A 559 -60.15 25.72 10.21
N ARG A 560 -59.01 25.51 10.89
CA ARG A 560 -58.60 24.40 11.80
C ARG A 560 -59.14 22.95 11.54
N ARG A 561 -58.22 21.97 11.43
CA ARG A 561 -57.87 20.98 12.50
C ARG A 561 -56.95 19.83 12.03
N LYS A 562 -56.07 19.42 12.96
CA LYS A 562 -55.20 18.23 12.97
C LYS A 562 -56.02 16.93 13.20
N ARG A 563 -55.59 15.77 12.63
CA ARG A 563 -55.04 14.57 13.33
C ARG A 563 -55.21 13.22 12.58
N ARG A 564 -54.10 12.48 12.52
CA ARG A 564 -53.84 11.04 12.82
C ARG A 564 -54.68 9.90 12.18
N LYS A 565 -53.95 9.04 11.43
CA LYS A 565 -53.55 7.62 11.70
C LYS A 565 -54.66 6.58 12.02
N VAL A 566 -54.69 5.46 11.28
CA VAL A 566 -54.41 4.06 11.72
C VAL A 566 -54.79 3.04 10.62
N GLY A 567 -53.85 2.10 10.36
CA GLY A 567 -53.97 0.63 10.16
C GLY A 567 -55.00 0.01 9.20
N GLU A 568 -54.89 -1.22 8.72
CA GLU A 568 -53.85 -2.27 8.66
C GLU A 568 -54.53 -3.48 7.94
N ILE A 569 -53.72 -4.43 7.42
CA ILE A 569 -54.01 -5.88 7.27
C ILE A 569 -54.51 -6.46 5.90
N THR A 570 -53.81 -7.56 5.53
CA THR A 570 -54.14 -8.76 4.70
C THR A 570 -53.89 -8.81 3.18
N GLY A 571 -52.95 -9.69 2.77
CA GLY A 571 -52.99 -10.49 1.52
C GLY A 571 -53.81 -11.79 1.72
N PRO A 572 -53.66 -12.91 0.93
CA PRO A 572 -52.58 -13.28 -0.01
C PRO A 572 -52.98 -14.07 -1.32
N SER A 573 -51.96 -14.38 -2.16
CA SER A 573 -51.72 -15.62 -2.97
C SER A 573 -52.68 -16.13 -4.09
N SER A 574 -52.15 -16.41 -5.30
CA SER A 574 -52.08 -17.77 -5.92
C SER A 574 -51.54 -17.81 -7.38
N LYS A 575 -51.14 -19.02 -7.82
CA LYS A 575 -50.35 -19.48 -8.99
C LYS A 575 -51.21 -19.95 -10.20
N SER A 576 -50.61 -20.01 -11.41
CA SER A 576 -50.71 -21.07 -12.49
C SER A 576 -50.23 -20.47 -13.85
N SER A 577 -49.23 -20.98 -14.61
CA SER A 577 -48.98 -22.23 -15.40
C SER A 577 -49.63 -22.30 -16.80
N HIS A 578 -48.83 -22.42 -17.88
CA HIS A 578 -48.95 -23.47 -18.93
C HIS A 578 -47.82 -23.48 -19.99
N ASP A 579 -47.61 -24.70 -20.52
CA ASP A 579 -46.57 -25.27 -21.39
C ASP A 579 -46.69 -25.01 -22.91
N ASN A 580 -45.62 -25.28 -23.70
CA ASN A 580 -45.57 -26.47 -24.59
C ASN A 580 -44.26 -26.70 -25.38
N ASN A 581 -44.05 -27.99 -25.66
CA ASN A 581 -42.95 -28.77 -26.25
C ASN A 581 -42.47 -28.46 -27.68
N HIS A 582 -41.27 -28.97 -28.06
CA HIS A 582 -41.09 -29.98 -29.12
C HIS A 582 -39.72 -30.71 -29.09
N HIS A 583 -39.77 -32.03 -29.33
CA HIS A 583 -38.70 -33.02 -29.50
C HIS A 583 -38.10 -33.03 -30.92
N ASP A 584 -36.88 -33.58 -31.11
CA ASP A 584 -36.53 -34.66 -32.07
C ASP A 584 -35.01 -34.98 -32.00
N VAL A 585 -34.58 -36.18 -31.54
CA VAL A 585 -34.35 -37.47 -32.26
C VAL A 585 -32.93 -37.59 -32.89
N LEU A 586 -32.16 -38.58 -32.39
CA LEU A 586 -30.90 -39.14 -32.92
C LEU A 586 -31.15 -39.97 -34.21
N PRO A 587 -30.12 -40.45 -34.93
CA PRO A 587 -29.59 -41.78 -34.60
C PRO A 587 -28.08 -41.98 -34.78
N GLU A 588 -27.63 -43.06 -34.14
CA GLU A 588 -26.33 -43.70 -34.08
C GLU A 588 -25.77 -44.14 -35.45
N ASN A 589 -24.45 -44.33 -35.53
CA ASN A 589 -23.89 -45.51 -36.20
C ASN A 589 -22.52 -45.89 -35.64
N SER A 590 -22.43 -47.16 -35.29
CA SER A 590 -21.29 -47.94 -34.85
C SER A 590 -20.31 -48.24 -35.99
N THR A 591 -19.01 -48.42 -35.69
CA THR A 591 -18.19 -49.54 -36.22
C THR A 591 -16.74 -49.52 -35.70
N SER A 592 -16.42 -50.60 -34.96
CA SER A 592 -15.22 -51.46 -35.05
C SER A 592 -13.80 -50.89 -35.17
N SER A 593 -12.98 -51.29 -34.20
CA SER A 593 -11.51 -51.48 -34.27
C SER A 593 -11.07 -52.36 -35.46
N PRO A 594 -9.76 -52.40 -35.77
CA PRO A 594 -9.02 -53.62 -35.42
C PRO A 594 -7.58 -53.41 -34.96
N ALA A 595 -7.07 -54.49 -34.36
CA ALA A 595 -5.80 -54.69 -33.69
C ALA A 595 -4.58 -54.75 -34.63
N ILE A 596 -3.40 -54.43 -34.07
CA ILE A 596 -2.10 -55.02 -34.44
C ILE A 596 -1.29 -55.26 -33.15
N GLN A 597 -1.01 -56.53 -32.86
CA GLN A 597 0.07 -57.05 -32.02
C GLN A 597 1.25 -57.49 -32.95
N PRO A 598 2.36 -58.07 -32.47
CA PRO A 598 3.32 -57.66 -31.43
C PRO A 598 4.78 -57.80 -31.96
N LEU A 599 5.81 -57.47 -31.16
CA LEU A 599 7.13 -58.11 -31.33
C LEU A 599 7.96 -58.12 -30.02
N ASP A 600 8.12 -59.33 -29.49
CA ASP A 600 9.24 -59.99 -28.78
C ASP A 600 10.06 -59.30 -27.67
N ASP A 601 9.80 -59.78 -26.45
CA ASP A 601 10.67 -60.58 -25.56
C ASP A 601 12.20 -60.40 -25.57
N ALA A 602 12.73 -60.03 -24.39
CA ALA A 602 13.88 -60.70 -23.79
C ALA A 602 13.86 -60.59 -22.26
N GLN A 603 13.75 -61.75 -21.60
CA GLN A 603 13.74 -61.95 -20.16
C GLN A 603 15.12 -61.73 -19.52
N GLN A 604 15.15 -61.21 -18.29
CA GLN A 604 16.07 -61.71 -17.25
C GLN A 604 15.51 -61.46 -15.84
N THR A 605 15.14 -62.57 -15.20
CA THR A 605 14.74 -62.74 -13.80
C THR A 605 15.94 -62.76 -12.85
N LEU A 606 15.80 -62.18 -11.65
CA LEU A 606 16.39 -62.54 -10.34
C LEU A 606 16.24 -61.31 -9.43
N GLY A 607 15.72 -61.32 -8.19
CA GLY A 607 15.24 -62.34 -7.28
C GLY A 607 14.66 -61.63 -6.05
N VAL A 608 13.77 -62.30 -5.35
CA VAL A 608 13.09 -61.83 -4.13
C VAL A 608 14.04 -61.94 -2.93
N GLU A 609 14.29 -60.84 -2.22
CA GLU A 609 14.69 -60.90 -0.80
C GLU A 609 13.91 -59.86 0.03
N LYS A 610 13.10 -60.39 0.96
CA LYS A 610 12.50 -59.66 2.07
C LYS A 610 13.59 -59.14 3.00
N ARG A 611 13.59 -57.84 3.31
CA ARG A 611 14.08 -57.32 4.59
C ARG A 611 13.18 -56.22 5.12
N MET A 612 12.47 -56.52 6.21
CA MET A 612 11.98 -55.51 7.13
C MET A 612 13.20 -54.82 7.78
N SER A 613 13.27 -53.49 7.74
CA SER A 613 14.06 -52.71 8.68
C SER A 613 13.47 -51.31 8.86
N THR A 614 13.43 -50.89 10.12
CA THR A 614 12.85 -49.70 10.76
C THR A 614 13.25 -48.31 10.21
N PRO A 615 12.47 -47.25 10.50
CA PRO A 615 12.57 -45.91 9.89
C PRO A 615 13.62 -45.02 10.58
N LYS A 616 14.88 -45.45 10.63
CA LYS A 616 15.99 -44.64 11.17
C LYS A 616 16.90 -44.01 10.12
N ASN A 617 16.66 -44.27 8.82
CA ASN A 617 17.54 -43.81 7.74
C ASN A 617 17.03 -42.59 6.95
N LEU A 618 15.75 -42.23 7.06
CA LEU A 618 15.17 -41.11 6.29
C LEU A 618 15.84 -39.77 6.64
N HIS A 619 16.11 -39.54 7.93
CA HIS A 619 16.72 -38.30 8.42
C HIS A 619 18.18 -38.11 7.98
N VAL A 620 18.88 -39.22 7.66
CA VAL A 620 20.26 -39.20 7.16
C VAL A 620 20.28 -39.00 5.63
N GLN A 621 19.31 -39.57 4.92
CA GLN A 621 19.11 -39.33 3.49
C GLN A 621 18.64 -37.90 3.21
N LEU A 622 17.66 -37.40 3.95
CA LEU A 622 17.16 -36.02 3.85
C LEU A 622 18.26 -34.98 4.13
N LYS A 623 19.14 -35.23 5.11
CA LYS A 623 20.26 -34.32 5.40
C LYS A 623 21.27 -34.24 4.26
N LYS A 624 21.47 -35.34 3.51
CA LYS A 624 22.35 -35.38 2.35
C LYS A 624 21.75 -34.67 1.15
N GLU A 625 20.44 -34.84 0.90
CA GLU A 625 19.75 -34.14 -0.19
C GLU A 625 19.54 -32.65 0.12
N LEU A 626 19.27 -32.27 1.38
CA LEU A 626 19.24 -30.87 1.83
C LEU A 626 20.60 -30.18 1.64
N SER A 627 21.70 -30.88 1.89
CA SER A 627 23.05 -30.34 1.66
C SER A 627 23.34 -30.10 0.17
N LYS A 628 22.85 -30.97 -0.73
CA LYS A 628 22.94 -30.74 -2.17
C LYS A 628 22.07 -29.57 -2.61
N LEU A 629 20.88 -29.42 -2.03
CA LEU A 629 19.97 -28.30 -2.30
C LEU A 629 20.56 -26.96 -1.84
N ILE A 630 21.20 -26.91 -0.67
CA ILE A 630 21.92 -25.73 -0.16
C ILE A 630 23.07 -25.33 -1.09
N THR A 631 23.81 -26.33 -1.60
CA THR A 631 24.94 -26.11 -2.53
C THR A 631 24.46 -25.63 -3.91
N ALA A 632 23.35 -26.19 -4.41
CA ALA A 632 22.76 -25.81 -5.70
C ALA A 632 22.13 -24.40 -5.66
N LEU A 633 21.66 -23.96 -4.49
CA LEU A 633 21.03 -22.65 -4.29
C LEU A 633 22.00 -21.55 -3.86
N GLN A 634 23.31 -21.83 -3.78
CA GLN A 634 24.35 -20.87 -3.35
C GLN A 634 24.03 -20.13 -2.04
N LEU A 635 23.39 -20.82 -1.09
CA LEU A 635 23.14 -20.27 0.24
C LEU A 635 24.40 -20.44 1.11
N PRO A 636 24.75 -19.47 1.97
CA PRO A 636 25.87 -19.65 2.90
C PRO A 636 25.55 -20.79 3.88
N VAL A 637 26.53 -21.68 4.07
CA VAL A 637 26.46 -22.88 4.92
C VAL A 637 26.18 -22.53 6.37
#